data_AF-R9AYM4-F1
#
_entry.id   AF-R9AYM4-F1
#
_cell.length_a   1.000
_cell.length_b   1.000
_cell.length_c   1.000
_cell.angle_alpha   90.00
_cell.angle_beta   90.00
_cell.angle_gamma   90.00
#
_symmetry.space_group_name_H-M   'P 1'
#
loop_
_entity.id
_entity.type
_entity.pdbx_description
1 polymer ?
#
loop_
_entity_poly.entity_id
_entity_poly.type
_entity_poly.pdbx_seq_one_letter_code
_entity_poly.pdbx_strand_id
1 'polypeptide(L)' 'MSKNTRLIIEIDGDTQFSRCNFEGEKIGLTPLDPEVLKAVKAQLQDALLQVEDLLNHT' A
#
# COMPACT_ATOMS: atom_id res chain seq x y z
N MET A 1 5.03 2.66 21.78
CA MET A 1 5.26 3.39 20.51
C MET A 1 4.34 2.80 19.47
N SER A 2 3.32 3.52 19.01
CA SER A 2 2.49 3.06 17.89
C SER A 2 3.35 3.03 16.63
N LYS A 3 3.34 1.91 15.89
CA LYS A 3 4.03 1.84 14.60
C LYS A 3 3.17 2.58 13.57
N ASN A 4 3.65 3.75 13.13
CA ASN A 4 2.97 4.50 12.09
C ASN A 4 3.09 3.75 10.76
N THR A 5 1.96 3.34 10.21
CA THR A 5 1.89 2.67 8.92
C THR A 5 1.11 3.56 7.96
N ARG A 6 1.69 3.82 6.79
CA ARG A 6 1.07 4.55 5.70
C ARG A 6 1.08 3.67 4.44
N LEU A 7 -0.08 3.57 3.79
CA LEU A 7 -0.25 2.94 2.49
C LEU A 7 -0.69 4.02 1.51
N ILE A 8 0.06 4.20 0.42
CA ILE A 8 -0.28 5.10 -0.68
C ILE A 8 -0.33 4.26 -1.95
N ILE A 9 -1.35 4.47 -2.78
CA ILE A 9 -1.46 3.91 -4.12
C ILE A 9 -1.41 5.09 -5.10
N GLU A 10 -0.35 5.13 -5.90
CA GLU A 10 -0.12 6.14 -6.94
C GLU A 10 -0.13 5.44 -8.30
N ILE A 11 -0.86 6.03 -9.26
CA ILE A 11 -0.99 5.50 -10.62
C ILE A 11 -0.79 6.66 -11.57
N ASP A 12 0.11 6.49 -12.53
CA ASP A 12 0.49 7.53 -13.51
C ASP A 12 0.94 8.86 -12.86
N GLY A 13 1.45 8.80 -11.62
CA GLY A 13 1.87 9.97 -10.85
C GLY A 13 0.77 10.61 -9.99
N ASP A 14 -0.47 10.12 -10.08
CA ASP A 14 -1.60 10.62 -9.29
C ASP A 14 -1.91 9.71 -8.10
N THR A 15 -2.09 10.30 -6.91
CA THR A 15 -2.53 9.57 -5.71
C THR A 15 -4.01 9.16 -5.85
N GLN A 16 -4.25 7.86 -5.97
CA GLN A 16 -5.60 7.29 -6.05
C GLN A 16 -6.15 6.91 -4.68
N PHE A 17 -5.27 6.52 -3.74
CA PHE A 17 -5.66 6.12 -2.39
C PHE A 17 -4.55 6.38 -1.39
N SER A 18 -4.91 6.89 -0.22
CA SER A 18 -3.99 7.00 0.91
C SER A 18 -4.68 6.56 2.20
N ARG A 19 -4.05 5.65 2.93
CA ARG A 19 -4.48 5.26 4.27
C ARG A 19 -3.34 5.45 5.23
N CYS A 20 -3.57 6.28 6.23
CA CYS A 20 -2.70 6.42 7.38
C CYS A 20 -3.37 5.75 8.57
N ASN A 21 -2.62 4.94 9.31
CA ASN A 21 -3.09 4.44 10.61
C ASN A 21 -2.74 5.43 11.74
N PHE A 22 -2.88 6.74 11.48
CA PHE A 22 -2.98 7.76 12.51
C PHE A 22 -4.47 7.90 12.85
N GLU A 23 -4.87 7.54 14.06
CA GLU A 23 -6.21 7.83 14.63
C GLU A 23 -7.43 7.57 13.72
N GLY A 24 -7.33 6.64 12.77
CA GLY A 24 -8.45 6.21 11.93
C GLY A 24 -8.77 7.12 10.73
N GLU A 25 -7.94 8.10 10.39
CA GLU A 25 -8.19 8.95 9.22
C GLU A 25 -7.96 8.19 7.90
N LYS A 26 -9.06 7.79 7.26
CA LYS A 26 -9.07 7.30 5.88
C LYS A 26 -9.19 8.50 4.94
N ILE A 27 -8.13 8.83 4.22
CA ILE A 27 -8.15 9.86 3.18
C ILE A 27 -8.15 9.16 1.81
N GLY A 28 -9.30 8.63 1.41
CA GLY A 28 -9.53 8.11 0.07
C GLY A 28 -10.27 9.16 -0.76
N LEU A 29 -9.68 9.64 -1.84
CA LEU A 29 -10.27 10.66 -2.71
C LEU A 29 -11.13 10.05 -3.84
N THR A 30 -10.93 8.77 -4.17
CA THR A 30 -11.59 8.13 -5.32
C THR A 30 -11.79 6.62 -5.11
N PRO A 31 -12.91 6.04 -5.58
CA PRO A 31 -13.03 4.59 -5.70
C PRO A 31 -12.02 4.06 -6.72
N LEU A 32 -11.19 3.09 -6.29
CA LEU A 32 -10.21 2.41 -7.15
C LEU A 32 -10.92 1.48 -8.14
N ASP A 33 -10.48 1.49 -9.39
CA ASP A 33 -10.89 0.53 -10.42
C ASP A 33 -10.53 -0.91 -9.98
N PRO A 34 -11.42 -1.91 -10.15
CA PRO A 34 -11.13 -3.30 -9.82
C PRO A 34 -9.89 -3.90 -10.52
N GLU A 35 -9.62 -3.53 -11.77
CA GLU A 35 -8.44 -4.00 -12.51
C GLU A 35 -7.16 -3.37 -11.95
N VAL A 36 -7.23 -2.10 -11.55
CA VAL A 36 -6.16 -1.43 -10.81
C VAL A 36 -5.90 -2.14 -9.49
N LEU A 37 -6.95 -2.48 -8.73
CA LEU A 37 -6.80 -3.20 -7.46
C LEU A 37 -6.14 -4.57 -7.66
N LYS A 38 -6.43 -5.26 -8.77
CA LYS A 38 -5.79 -6.53 -9.11
C LYS A 38 -4.29 -6.36 -9.39
N ALA A 39 -3.90 -5.33 -10.14
CA ALA A 39 -2.51 -5.01 -10.39
C ALA A 39 -1.75 -4.63 -9.10
N VAL A 40 -2.35 -3.77 -8.27
CA VAL A 40 -1.79 -3.36 -6.98
C VAL A 40 -1.61 -4.55 -6.04
N LYS A 41 -2.57 -5.49 -5.99
CA LYS A 41 -2.45 -6.71 -5.19
C LYS A 41 -1.24 -7.56 -5.58
N ALA A 42 -1.03 -7.77 -6.88
CA ALA A 42 0.12 -8.54 -7.36
C ALA A 42 1.45 -7.87 -6.95
N GLN A 43 1.56 -6.56 -7.17
CA GLN A 43 2.77 -5.81 -6.79
C GLN A 43 3.01 -5.81 -5.27
N LEU A 44 1.96 -5.70 -4.46
CA LEU A 44 2.09 -5.78 -3.00
C LEU A 44 2.53 -7.17 -2.53
N GLN A 45 2.07 -8.24 -3.18
CA GLN A 45 2.52 -9.60 -2.87
C GLN A 45 4.00 -9.78 -3.20
N ASP A 46 4.44 -9.33 -4.37
CA ASP A 46 5.85 -9.40 -4.76
C ASP A 46 6.74 -8.56 -3.83
N ALA A 47 6.29 -7.35 -3.47
CA ALA A 47 7.02 -6.49 -2.54
C ALA A 47 7.10 -7.12 -1.13
N LEU A 48 6.05 -7.79 -0.67
CA LEU A 48 6.06 -8.47 0.62
C LEU A 48 7.08 -9.61 0.64
N LEU A 49 7.13 -10.42 -0.43
CA LEU A 49 8.14 -11.48 -0.57
C LEU A 49 9.56 -10.92 -0.48
N GLN A 50 9.84 -9.81 -1.16
CA GLN A 50 11.15 -9.15 -1.09
C GLN A 50 11.50 -8.69 0.33
N VAL A 51 10.51 -8.16 1.08
CA VAL A 51 10.73 -7.75 2.47
C VAL A 51 10.94 -8.96 3.38
N GLU A 52 10.23 -10.06 3.16
CA GLU A 52 10.42 -11.31 3.90
C GLU A 52 11.80 -11.92 3.63
N ASP A 53 12.28 -11.87 2.38
CA ASP A 53 13.63 -12.31 2.02
C ASP A 53 14.71 -11.53 2.79
N LEU A 54 14.52 -10.22 3.00
CA LEU A 54 15.45 -9.41 3.81
C LEU A 54 15.54 -9.88 5.27
N LEU A 55 14.49 -10.50 5.81
CA LEU A 55 14.51 -11.08 7.18
C LEU A 55 15.24 -12.42 7.24
N ASN A 56 15.30 -13.13 6.11
CA ASN A 56 15.95 -14.44 6.01
C ASN A 56 17.46 -14.34 5.66
N HIS A 57 17.97 -13.13 5.37
CA HIS A 57 19.38 -12.82 5.12
C HIS A 57 20.15 -12.39 6.38
N THR A 58 19.81 -12.97 7.54
CA THR A 58 20.55 -12.80 8.82
C THR A 58 21.16 -14.09 9.31
#